data_AF-A0A8X8X9Y8-F1
#
_entry.id   AF-A0A8X8X9Y8-F1
#
_cell.length_a   1.000
_cell.length_b   1.000
_cell.length_c   1.000
_cell.angle_alpha   90.00
_cell.angle_beta   90.00
_cell.angle_gamma   90.00
#
_symmetry.space_group_name_H-M   'P 1'
#
loop_
_entity.id
_entity.type
_entity.pdbx_description
1 polymer ?
#
loop_
_entity_poly.entity_id
_entity_poly.type
_entity_poly.pdbx_seq_one_letter_code
_entity_poly.pdbx_strand_id
1 'polypeptide(L)'
;MTLSPSLNPKSKVLSKDIIIEPSLNISARLYASISPALPPPTAGGDGSEAWLRNNVDFDPVYVSGDSVGGNIAHNMVVPAGLEETGRVKFRGLFLNCPHFWGNEQIGNESSDPEMVAREESIWIHAYPNSTGFDDPLLNPDYNPNLSKLGRKKVVVYVAEYDILRERAIGKER
;
A
#
# COMPACT_ATOMS: atom_id res chain seq x y z
N MET A 1 -14.68 1.15 17.12
CA MET A 1 -15.47 2.37 16.88
C MET A 1 -15.03 2.91 15.53
N THR A 2 -15.88 2.90 14.49
CA THR A 2 -15.51 3.43 13.17
C THR A 2 -15.74 4.94 13.18
N LEU A 3 -14.75 5.71 12.72
CA LEU A 3 -14.91 7.15 12.58
C LEU A 3 -15.87 7.45 11.42
N SER A 4 -16.70 8.47 11.59
CA SER A 4 -17.55 8.96 10.51
C SER A 4 -16.68 9.50 9.37
N PRO A 5 -17.06 9.31 8.09
CA PRO A 5 -16.34 9.90 6.97
C PRO A 5 -16.23 11.43 7.09
N SER A 6 -15.08 11.99 6.69
CA SER A 6 -14.85 13.43 6.60
C SER A 6 -14.81 13.88 5.13
N LEU A 7 -15.45 15.01 4.81
CA LEU A 7 -15.47 15.59 3.47
C LEU A 7 -14.54 16.80 3.40
N ASN A 8 -13.57 16.78 2.48
CA ASN A 8 -12.80 17.98 2.18
C ASN A 8 -13.63 18.93 1.29
N PRO A 9 -13.95 20.15 1.75
CA PRO A 9 -14.85 21.05 1.03
C PRO A 9 -14.26 21.59 -0.28
N LYS A 10 -12.92 21.62 -0.42
CA LYS A 10 -12.20 22.10 -1.60
C LYS A 10 -12.04 21.00 -2.65
N SER A 11 -11.52 19.83 -2.26
CA SER A 11 -11.27 18.74 -3.20
C SER A 11 -12.50 17.86 -3.46
N LYS A 12 -13.56 18.00 -2.65
CA LYS A 12 -14.75 17.13 -2.66
C LYS A 12 -14.42 15.64 -2.46
N VAL A 13 -13.27 15.36 -1.86
CA VAL A 13 -12.85 14.01 -1.51
C VAL A 13 -13.41 13.68 -0.12
N LEU A 14 -14.15 12.57 -0.05
CA LEU A 14 -14.52 11.95 1.20
C LEU A 14 -13.39 11.03 1.66
N SER A 15 -13.10 11.03 2.95
CA SER A 15 -12.13 10.11 3.54
C SER A 15 -12.69 9.45 4.79
N LYS A 16 -12.32 8.19 5.03
CA LYS A 16 -12.75 7.45 6.22
C LYS A 16 -11.66 6.48 6.66
N ASP A 17 -11.40 6.43 7.95
CA ASP A 17 -10.57 5.38 8.53
C ASP A 17 -11.40 4.12 8.77
N ILE A 18 -10.86 2.99 8.32
CA ILE A 18 -11.42 1.66 8.52
C ILE A 18 -10.40 0.85 9.29
N ILE A 19 -10.87 0.19 10.36
CA ILE A 19 -10.05 -0.76 11.11
C ILE A 19 -10.17 -2.11 10.41
N ILE A 20 -9.04 -2.65 9.99
CA ILE A 20 -8.96 -3.95 9.30
C ILE A 20 -8.80 -5.05 10.33
N GLU A 21 -7.84 -4.92 11.24
CA GLU A 21 -7.56 -5.88 12.30
C GLU A 21 -7.31 -5.13 13.61
N PRO A 22 -8.33 -4.98 14.48
CA PRO A 22 -8.22 -4.19 15.70
C PRO A 22 -7.17 -4.72 16.67
N SER A 23 -7.01 -6.04 16.77
CA SER A 23 -6.06 -6.66 17.70
C SER A 23 -4.61 -6.35 17.35
N LEU A 24 -4.34 -6.08 16.07
CA LEU A 24 -3.03 -5.73 15.53
C LEU A 24 -2.90 -4.22 15.24
N ASN A 25 -3.92 -3.42 15.60
CA ASN A 25 -3.99 -2.00 15.29
C ASN A 25 -3.81 -1.66 13.79
N ILE A 26 -4.27 -2.55 12.91
CA ILE A 26 -4.18 -2.35 11.46
C ILE A 26 -5.41 -1.58 10.99
N SER A 27 -5.16 -0.45 10.32
CA SER A 27 -6.20 0.38 9.73
C SER A 27 -5.80 0.85 8.33
N ALA A 28 -6.79 1.21 7.52
CA ALA A 28 -6.60 1.84 6.24
C ALA A 28 -7.49 3.07 6.14
N ARG A 29 -7.00 4.09 5.44
CA ARG A 29 -7.81 5.26 5.08
C ARG A 29 -8.31 5.11 3.66
N LEU A 30 -9.63 5.08 3.51
CA LEU A 30 -10.26 5.13 2.20
C LEU A 30 -10.45 6.58 1.77
N TYR A 31 -10.23 6.84 0.49
CA TYR A 31 -10.55 8.10 -0.17
C TYR A 31 -11.52 7.84 -1.31
N ALA A 32 -12.63 8.56 -1.34
CA ALA A 32 -13.65 8.44 -2.36
C ALA A 32 -13.92 9.82 -2.96
N SER A 33 -13.85 9.93 -4.28
CA SER A 33 -14.43 11.07 -4.99
C SER A 33 -15.94 10.83 -5.07
N ILE A 34 -16.74 11.72 -4.49
CA ILE A 34 -18.19 11.62 -4.57
C ILE A 34 -18.62 12.12 -5.94
N SER A 35 -19.33 11.29 -6.70
CA SER A 35 -19.97 11.73 -7.93
C SER A 35 -21.04 12.78 -7.59
N PRO A 36 -21.04 13.97 -8.22
CA PRO A 36 -21.94 15.08 -7.85
C PRO A 36 -23.44 14.75 -8.01
N ALA A 37 -23.79 13.64 -8.64
CA ALA A 37 -25.16 13.17 -8.81
C ALA A 37 -25.73 12.41 -7.59
N LEU A 38 -24.92 12.08 -6.58
CA LEU A 38 -25.36 11.30 -5.42
C LEU A 38 -25.49 12.17 -4.16
N PRO A 39 -26.56 11.96 -3.36
CA PRO A 39 -26.73 12.67 -2.10
C PRO A 39 -25.57 12.35 -1.13
N PRO A 40 -25.23 13.29 -0.22
CA PRO A 40 -24.17 13.06 0.75
C PRO A 40 -24.47 11.81 1.60
N PRO A 41 -23.43 11.05 2.00
CA PRO A 41 -23.63 9.80 2.71
C PRO A 41 -24.34 10.04 4.03
N THR A 42 -25.48 9.37 4.23
CA THR A 42 -26.18 9.36 5.52
C THR A 42 -25.48 8.39 6.45
N ALA A 43 -25.10 8.86 7.66
CA ALA A 43 -24.70 8.00 8.76
C ALA A 43 -25.94 7.21 9.26
N GLY A 44 -26.33 6.18 8.52
CA GLY A 44 -27.49 5.32 8.79
C GLY A 44 -27.03 3.90 9.04
N GLY A 45 -27.43 3.35 10.18
CA GLY A 45 -26.92 2.11 10.75
C GLY A 45 -27.41 0.83 10.07
N ASP A 46 -26.47 -0.09 9.89
CA ASP A 46 -26.63 -1.56 9.92
C ASP A 46 -25.28 -2.29 9.98
N GLY A 47 -24.14 -1.58 9.96
CA GLY A 47 -22.81 -2.18 10.01
C GLY A 47 -22.35 -2.75 8.66
N SER A 48 -23.17 -2.67 7.62
CA SER A 48 -22.72 -2.81 6.25
C SER A 48 -22.17 -1.45 5.79
N GLU A 49 -21.05 -1.45 5.07
CA GLU A 49 -20.48 -0.25 4.45
C GLU A 49 -21.37 0.21 3.26
N ALA A 50 -22.68 0.37 3.47
CA ALA A 50 -23.67 0.72 2.45
C ALA A 50 -23.32 2.02 1.72
N TRP A 51 -22.69 2.95 2.42
CA TRP A 51 -22.21 4.19 1.83
C TRP A 51 -21.10 3.94 0.80
N LEU A 52 -20.17 2.99 1.01
CA LEU A 52 -19.16 2.62 0.01
C LEU A 52 -19.84 2.02 -1.22
N ARG A 53 -20.70 1.02 -0.98
CA ARG A 53 -21.43 0.32 -2.05
C ARG A 53 -22.23 1.26 -2.95
N ASN A 54 -22.82 2.30 -2.36
CA ASN A 54 -23.72 3.20 -3.08
C ASN A 54 -23.02 4.43 -3.67
N ASN A 55 -21.82 4.78 -3.20
CA ASN A 55 -21.18 6.06 -3.55
C ASN A 55 -19.76 5.93 -4.15
N VAL A 56 -19.19 4.73 -4.21
CA VAL A 56 -17.83 4.51 -4.72
C VAL A 56 -17.89 3.70 -6.01
N ASP A 57 -17.23 4.22 -7.04
CA ASP A 57 -16.88 3.44 -8.23
C ASP A 57 -15.62 2.61 -7.93
N PHE A 58 -15.75 1.27 -8.02
CA PHE A 58 -14.66 0.32 -7.77
C PHE A 58 -13.91 -0.10 -9.04
N ASP A 59 -14.21 0.52 -10.19
CA ASP A 59 -13.50 0.27 -11.45
C ASP A 59 -12.12 0.98 -11.49
N PRO A 60 -11.95 2.23 -11.02
CA PRO A 60 -10.62 2.82 -10.86
C PRO A 60 -10.16 2.87 -9.39
N VAL A 61 -9.65 1.76 -8.85
CA VAL A 61 -9.06 1.77 -7.50
C VAL A 61 -7.55 2.01 -7.56
N TYR A 62 -7.07 2.95 -6.75
CA TYR A 62 -5.65 3.22 -6.54
C TYR A 62 -5.27 2.79 -5.14
N VAL A 63 -4.12 2.12 -5.01
CA VAL A 63 -3.57 1.73 -3.72
C VAL A 63 -2.30 2.53 -3.48
N SER A 64 -2.08 2.92 -2.24
CA SER A 64 -0.92 3.70 -1.86
C SER A 64 -0.41 3.34 -0.48
N GLY A 65 0.88 3.55 -0.26
CA GLY A 65 1.46 3.48 1.07
C GLY A 65 2.86 4.09 1.14
N ASP A 66 3.27 4.43 2.36
CA ASP A 66 4.59 4.94 2.69
C ASP A 66 5.40 3.93 3.49
N SER A 67 6.72 3.83 3.27
CA SER A 67 7.60 2.90 4.01
C SER A 67 7.05 1.46 4.02
N VAL A 68 6.85 0.88 5.19
CA VAL A 68 6.21 -0.44 5.39
C VAL A 68 4.79 -0.51 4.79
N GLY A 69 4.05 0.60 4.79
CA GLY A 69 2.77 0.71 4.10
C GLY A 69 2.91 0.61 2.57
N GLY A 70 4.04 1.09 2.02
CA GLY A 70 4.39 0.91 0.61
C GLY A 70 4.64 -0.56 0.27
N ASN A 71 5.32 -1.30 1.15
CA ASN A 71 5.49 -2.75 1.02
C ASN A 71 4.14 -3.49 1.03
N ILE A 72 3.25 -3.14 1.97
CA ILE A 72 1.90 -3.73 2.05
C ILE A 72 1.11 -3.41 0.77
N ALA A 73 1.10 -2.14 0.33
CA ALA A 73 0.41 -1.72 -0.88
C ALA A 73 0.90 -2.48 -2.13
N HIS A 74 2.22 -2.67 -2.24
CA HIS A 74 2.83 -3.49 -3.29
C HIS A 74 2.31 -4.94 -3.26
N ASN A 75 2.38 -5.59 -2.10
CA ASN A 75 1.95 -6.98 -1.92
C ASN A 75 0.43 -7.18 -2.00
N MET A 76 -0.38 -6.13 -1.87
CA MET A 76 -1.82 -6.18 -2.16
C MET A 76 -2.11 -6.16 -3.67
N VAL A 77 -1.35 -5.37 -4.43
CA VAL A 77 -1.64 -5.13 -5.85
C VAL A 77 -0.97 -6.15 -6.78
N VAL A 78 0.27 -6.54 -6.50
CA VAL A 78 1.04 -7.44 -7.37
C VAL A 78 0.34 -8.79 -7.56
N PRO A 79 -0.13 -9.48 -6.50
CA PRO A 79 -0.89 -10.72 -6.66
C PRO A 79 -2.24 -10.51 -7.34
N ALA A 80 -2.89 -9.36 -7.19
CA ALA A 80 -4.16 -9.09 -7.87
C ALA A 80 -4.01 -8.89 -9.40
N GLY A 81 -2.78 -8.82 -9.91
CA GLY A 81 -2.48 -9.06 -11.33
C GLY A 81 -2.67 -10.51 -11.78
N LEU A 82 -2.84 -11.46 -10.85
CA LEU A 82 -3.26 -12.85 -11.08
C LEU A 82 -4.75 -13.05 -10.89
N GLU A 83 -5.31 -12.36 -9.90
CA GLU A 83 -6.68 -12.53 -9.47
C GLU A 83 -7.31 -11.14 -9.36
N GLU A 84 -7.74 -10.57 -10.50
CA GLU A 84 -8.74 -9.52 -10.44
C GLU A 84 -9.89 -10.09 -9.61
N THR A 85 -10.15 -9.53 -8.44
CA THR A 85 -11.03 -10.11 -7.41
C THR A 85 -12.50 -10.22 -7.84
N GLY A 86 -12.80 -9.91 -9.11
CA GLY A 86 -14.13 -9.75 -9.70
C GLY A 86 -14.88 -8.51 -9.19
N ARG A 87 -14.40 -7.86 -8.12
CA ARG A 87 -15.08 -6.76 -7.44
C ARG A 87 -14.30 -5.45 -7.46
N VAL A 88 -12.98 -5.51 -7.53
CA VAL A 88 -12.11 -4.33 -7.52
C VAL A 88 -11.10 -4.45 -8.65
N LYS A 89 -10.99 -3.38 -9.45
CA LYS A 89 -9.94 -3.27 -10.46
C LYS A 89 -8.90 -2.24 -10.02
N PHE A 90 -7.71 -2.73 -9.70
CA PHE A 90 -6.58 -1.86 -9.42
C PHE A 90 -6.14 -1.17 -10.70
N ARG A 91 -6.07 0.16 -10.69
CA ARG A 91 -5.71 0.98 -11.84
C ARG A 91 -4.31 1.58 -11.73
N GLY A 92 -3.84 1.79 -10.50
CA GLY A 92 -2.49 2.24 -10.22
C GLY A 92 -2.05 2.02 -8.78
N LEU A 93 -0.75 2.17 -8.58
CA LEU A 93 -0.04 1.99 -7.33
C LEU A 93 0.85 3.21 -7.08
N PHE A 94 0.77 3.79 -5.89
CA PHE A 94 1.64 4.88 -5.47
C PHE A 94 2.46 4.44 -4.24
N LEU A 95 3.77 4.49 -4.36
CA LEU A 95 4.69 4.07 -3.30
C LEU A 95 5.54 5.26 -2.87
N ASN A 96 5.53 5.59 -1.58
CA ASN A 96 6.37 6.65 -1.03
C ASN A 96 7.45 6.04 -0.14
N CYS A 97 8.70 6.04 -0.60
CA CYS A 97 9.83 5.41 0.08
C CYS A 97 9.52 3.98 0.54
N PRO A 98 9.08 3.06 -0.35
CA PRO A 98 8.62 1.74 0.07
C PRO A 98 9.72 0.94 0.77
N HIS A 99 9.36 0.23 1.84
CA HIS A 99 10.27 -0.67 2.56
C HIS A 99 10.46 -1.96 1.76
N PHE A 100 11.46 -1.95 0.89
CA PHE A 100 12.01 -3.14 0.25
C PHE A 100 13.41 -3.38 0.78
N TRP A 101 13.78 -4.63 0.96
CA TRP A 101 15.08 -5.03 1.50
C TRP A 101 15.54 -6.34 0.87
N GLY A 102 16.78 -6.74 1.13
CA GLY A 102 17.37 -7.98 0.61
C GLY A 102 18.64 -8.35 1.37
N ASN A 103 19.15 -9.57 1.16
CA ASN A 103 20.37 -10.01 1.85
C ASN A 103 21.63 -9.27 1.36
N GLU A 104 21.76 -9.07 0.05
CA GLU A 104 22.88 -8.35 -0.54
C GLU A 104 22.68 -6.85 -0.36
N GLN A 105 23.49 -6.16 0.45
CA GLN A 105 23.41 -4.71 0.59
C GLN A 105 23.75 -3.99 -0.72
N ILE A 106 22.91 -3.05 -1.15
CA ILE A 106 23.09 -2.29 -2.40
C ILE A 106 23.17 -0.78 -2.16
N GLY A 107 23.96 -0.11 -3.00
CA GLY A 107 24.14 1.35 -2.99
C GLY A 107 24.40 1.92 -1.59
N ASN A 108 23.46 2.69 -1.03
CA ASN A 108 23.62 3.32 0.29
C ASN A 108 23.14 2.47 1.48
N GLU A 109 22.68 1.23 1.29
CA GLU A 109 22.21 0.38 2.39
C GLU A 109 23.28 0.14 3.46
N SER A 110 24.56 0.13 3.10
CA SER A 110 25.67 -0.09 4.04
C SER A 110 26.16 1.19 4.74
N SER A 111 25.52 2.35 4.51
CA SER A 111 26.03 3.63 4.98
C SER A 111 25.90 3.83 6.50
N ASP A 112 24.95 3.15 7.13
CA ASP A 112 24.64 3.30 8.56
C ASP A 112 24.25 1.94 9.19
N PRO A 113 25.14 1.31 9.98
CA PRO A 113 24.87 0.04 10.64
C PRO A 113 23.66 0.06 11.60
N GLU A 114 23.36 1.19 12.24
CA GLU A 114 22.21 1.29 13.14
C GLU A 114 20.90 1.31 12.34
N MET A 115 20.87 2.03 11.21
CA MET A 115 19.72 2.00 10.31
C MET A 115 19.52 0.61 9.68
N VAL A 116 20.59 -0.07 9.26
CA VAL A 116 20.52 -1.46 8.78
C VAL A 116 19.87 -2.36 9.82
N ALA A 117 20.39 -2.36 11.06
CA ALA A 117 19.86 -3.18 12.13
C ALA A 117 18.39 -2.86 12.42
N ARG A 118 17.99 -1.58 12.31
CA ARG A 118 16.59 -1.16 12.46
C ARG A 118 15.71 -1.76 11.36
N GLU A 119 16.05 -1.58 10.09
CA GLU A 119 15.21 -2.08 8.98
C GLU A 119 15.09 -3.62 9.01
N GLU A 120 16.20 -4.31 9.26
CA GLU A 120 16.22 -5.76 9.42
C GLU A 120 15.35 -6.22 10.61
N SER A 121 15.42 -5.51 11.74
CA SER A 121 14.61 -5.83 12.91
C SER A 121 13.10 -5.69 12.62
N ILE A 122 12.69 -4.70 11.82
CA ILE A 122 11.28 -4.50 11.45
C ILE A 122 10.77 -5.76 10.74
N TRP A 123 11.52 -6.28 9.76
CA TRP A 123 11.12 -7.47 9.02
C TRP A 123 11.06 -8.72 9.91
N ILE A 124 12.10 -8.96 10.71
CA ILE A 124 12.17 -10.14 11.60
C ILE A 124 10.98 -10.16 12.58
N HIS A 125 10.61 -9.01 13.13
CA HIS A 125 9.48 -8.92 14.05
C HIS A 125 8.13 -9.02 13.35
N ALA A 126 7.98 -8.40 12.17
CA ALA A 126 6.73 -8.41 11.42
C ALA A 126 6.41 -9.77 10.80
N TYR A 127 7.43 -10.49 10.32
CA TYR A 127 7.27 -11.78 9.64
C TYR A 127 8.32 -12.81 10.09
N PRO A 128 8.18 -13.34 11.33
CA PRO A 128 9.20 -14.20 11.95
C PRO A 128 9.38 -15.56 11.26
N ASN A 129 8.41 -15.97 10.45
CA ASN A 129 8.45 -17.23 9.68
C ASN A 129 8.86 -17.02 8.21
N SER A 130 9.40 -15.84 7.87
CA SER A 130 9.88 -15.55 6.52
C SER A 130 11.03 -16.47 6.11
N THR A 131 11.29 -16.50 4.80
CA THR A 131 12.45 -17.21 4.22
C THR A 131 13.77 -16.43 4.35
N GLY A 132 13.77 -15.29 5.06
CA GLY A 132 14.91 -14.39 5.20
C GLY A 132 14.65 -13.03 4.55
N PHE A 133 15.70 -12.26 4.27
CA PHE A 133 15.55 -10.94 3.65
C PHE A 133 15.29 -10.97 2.14
N ASP A 134 15.61 -12.09 1.47
CA ASP A 134 15.23 -12.31 0.06
C ASP A 134 13.83 -12.94 -0.09
N ASP A 135 13.02 -12.91 0.98
CA ASP A 135 11.64 -13.35 0.90
C ASP A 135 10.88 -12.53 -0.15
N PRO A 136 10.10 -13.15 -1.06
CA PRO A 136 9.37 -12.46 -2.12
C PRO A 136 8.41 -11.35 -1.66
N LEU A 137 8.00 -11.37 -0.39
CA LEU A 137 7.17 -10.31 0.21
C LEU A 137 7.99 -9.08 0.63
N LEU A 138 9.29 -9.22 0.86
CA LEU A 138 10.19 -8.11 1.21
C LEU A 138 11.02 -7.63 0.01
N ASN A 139 11.54 -8.58 -0.77
CA ASN A 139 12.45 -8.32 -1.87
C ASN A 139 11.74 -8.47 -3.23
N PRO A 140 11.39 -7.37 -3.92
CA PRO A 140 10.67 -7.43 -5.20
C PRO A 140 11.44 -8.16 -6.31
N ASP A 141 12.78 -8.19 -6.26
CA ASP A 141 13.60 -8.89 -7.26
C ASP A 141 13.37 -10.41 -7.25
N TYR A 142 12.97 -10.94 -6.10
CA TYR A 142 12.66 -12.37 -5.89
C TYR A 142 11.17 -12.66 -6.05
N ASN A 143 10.34 -11.66 -6.33
CA ASN A 143 8.91 -11.85 -6.49
C ASN A 143 8.55 -12.29 -7.93
N PRO A 144 8.14 -13.55 -8.15
CA PRO A 144 7.85 -14.05 -9.50
C PRO A 144 6.61 -13.39 -10.12
N ASN A 145 5.79 -12.74 -9.29
CA ASN A 145 4.54 -12.11 -9.71
C ASN A 145 4.74 -10.64 -10.12
N LEU A 146 5.94 -10.07 -10.01
CA LEU A 146 6.16 -8.66 -10.31
C LEU A 146 5.73 -8.28 -11.74
N SER A 147 5.96 -9.18 -12.71
CA SER A 147 5.52 -9.01 -14.11
C SER A 147 4.00 -8.85 -14.28
N LYS A 148 3.21 -9.31 -13.30
CA LYS A 148 1.75 -9.35 -13.34
C LYS A 148 1.12 -8.01 -12.99
N LEU A 149 1.92 -7.08 -12.47
CA LEU A 149 1.55 -5.67 -12.36
C LEU A 149 1.17 -5.08 -13.73
N GLY A 150 1.61 -5.69 -14.84
CA GLY A 150 1.15 -5.38 -16.19
C GLY A 150 1.37 -3.92 -16.57
N ARG A 151 0.43 -3.34 -17.36
CA ARG A 151 0.48 -1.93 -17.79
C ARG A 151 -0.16 -0.96 -16.80
N LYS A 152 -0.18 -1.31 -15.51
CA LYS A 152 -0.77 -0.44 -14.47
C LYS A 152 0.17 0.74 -14.22
N LYS A 153 -0.41 1.89 -13.85
CA LYS A 153 0.38 3.10 -13.58
C LYS A 153 1.01 2.96 -12.19
N VAL A 154 2.34 2.89 -12.13
CA VAL A 154 3.08 2.85 -10.87
C VAL A 154 3.86 4.16 -10.75
N VAL A 155 3.76 4.80 -9.60
CA VAL A 155 4.59 5.95 -9.24
C VAL A 155 5.32 5.61 -7.96
N VAL A 156 6.64 5.76 -7.96
CA VAL A 156 7.49 5.53 -6.80
C VAL A 156 8.20 6.84 -6.49
N TYR A 157 8.07 7.30 -5.26
CA TYR A 157 8.86 8.40 -4.71
C TYR A 157 9.93 7.83 -3.78
N VAL A 158 11.11 8.44 -3.85
CA VAL A 158 12.26 8.10 -3.02
C VAL A 158 12.86 9.39 -2.50
N ALA A 159 13.27 9.40 -1.23
CA ALA A 159 14.04 10.51 -0.69
C ALA A 159 15.53 10.30 -0.96
N GLU A 160 16.25 11.39 -1.23
CA GLU A 160 17.67 11.37 -1.63
C GLU A 160 18.58 10.66 -0.62
N TYR A 161 18.31 10.87 0.67
CA TYR A 161 19.09 10.33 1.79
C TYR A 161 18.43 9.12 2.46
N ASP A 162 17.46 8.50 1.80
CA ASP A 162 16.79 7.31 2.33
C ASP A 162 17.63 6.06 2.10
N ILE A 163 17.81 5.24 3.14
CA ILE A 163 18.51 3.96 3.04
C ILE A 163 17.80 2.97 2.11
N LEU A 164 16.48 3.12 1.93
CA LEU A 164 15.64 2.27 1.08
C LEU A 164 15.65 2.71 -0.40
N ARG A 165 16.32 3.82 -0.72
CA ARG A 165 16.26 4.49 -2.03
C ARG A 165 16.59 3.55 -3.19
N GLU A 166 17.70 2.82 -3.07
CA GLU A 166 18.27 2.04 -4.17
C GLU A 166 17.39 0.83 -4.52
N ARG A 167 16.71 0.25 -3.53
CA ARG A 167 15.72 -0.81 -3.76
C ARG A 167 14.49 -0.31 -4.47
N ALA A 168 14.04 0.89 -4.11
CA ALA A 168 12.81 1.45 -4.64
C ALA A 168 12.94 1.90 -6.11
N ILE A 169 14.13 2.32 -6.56
CA ILE A 169 14.37 2.68 -7.97
C ILE A 169 14.61 1.45 -8.86
N GLY A 170 15.05 0.33 -8.27
CA GLY A 170 15.37 -0.91 -8.99
C GLY A 170 16.66 -0.82 -9.82
N LYS A 171 17.13 -1.96 -10.31
CA LYS A 171 18.26 -2.01 -11.25
C LYS A 171 17.77 -1.54 -12.62
N GLU A 172 18.45 -0.58 -13.25
CA GLU A 172 18.19 -0.23 -14.66
C GLU A 172 18.20 -1.52 -15.50
N ARG A 173 17.12 -1.76 -16.25
CA ARG A 173 17.02 -2.84 -17.24
C ARG A 173 17.03 -2.25 -18.64
#